data_AF-A0A914DLX7-F1
#
_entry.id   AF-A0A914DLX7-F1
#
_cell.length_a   1.000
_cell.length_b   1.000
_cell.length_c   1.000
_cell.angle_alpha   90.00
_cell.angle_beta   90.00
_cell.angle_gamma   90.00
#
_symmetry.space_group_name_H-M   'P 1'
#
loop_
_entity.id
_entity.type
_entity.pdbx_description
1 polymer ?
#
loop_
_entity_poly.entity_id
_entity_poly.type
_entity_poly.pdbx_seq_one_letter_code
_entity_poly.pdbx_strand_id
1 'polypeptide(L)'
;MVRSKETDEPKPVSMYSFHSWLGVTVFASYVIQFILGFINYAYPKTHIEIRRWFMPGHRLAGNLIFVISVVTVLVGHQRFWCFAYRPDPNGGSECSRTHLCSKRLDLIQNFSTIFILIYAVLVLIVTHVDEWKREETPDEKVHKE
;
A
#
# COMPACT_ATOMS: atom_id res chain seq x y z
N MET A 1 6.59 -52.78 -7.80
CA MET A 1 5.88 -51.60 -8.35
C MET A 1 5.19 -50.89 -7.19
N VAL A 2 5.89 -49.97 -6.52
CA VAL A 2 5.35 -49.22 -5.38
C VAL A 2 4.68 -47.97 -5.93
N ARG A 3 3.36 -47.87 -5.78
CA ARG A 3 2.60 -46.67 -6.14
C ARG A 3 2.93 -45.59 -5.14
N SER A 4 3.63 -44.54 -5.56
CA SER A 4 3.82 -43.34 -4.76
C SER A 4 2.43 -42.79 -4.40
N LYS A 5 2.10 -42.77 -3.11
CA LYS A 5 1.00 -41.95 -2.61
C LYS A 5 1.41 -40.51 -2.87
N GLU A 6 0.77 -39.88 -3.83
CA GLU A 6 0.77 -38.43 -3.98
C GLU A 6 0.13 -37.89 -2.69
N THR A 7 0.96 -37.39 -1.78
CA THR A 7 0.48 -36.68 -0.60
C THR A 7 -0.19 -35.43 -1.10
N ASP A 8 -1.51 -35.38 -0.99
CA ASP A 8 -2.33 -34.21 -1.28
C ASP A 8 -1.94 -33.13 -0.24
N GLU A 9 -0.83 -32.44 -0.49
CA GLU A 9 -0.37 -31.37 0.38
C GLU A 9 -1.46 -30.31 0.42
N PRO A 10 -1.98 -29.96 1.60
CA PRO A 10 -3.03 -28.95 1.69
C PRO A 10 -2.49 -27.66 1.08
N LYS A 11 -3.12 -27.21 -0.01
CA LYS A 11 -2.77 -25.94 -0.65
C LYS A 11 -2.71 -24.84 0.42
N PRO A 12 -1.64 -24.04 0.48
CA PRO A 12 -1.53 -22.99 1.48
C PRO A 12 -2.76 -22.09 1.39
N VAL A 13 -3.43 -21.89 2.52
CA VAL A 13 -4.63 -21.06 2.58
C VAL A 13 -4.23 -19.64 2.21
N SER A 14 -4.62 -19.18 1.02
CA SER A 14 -4.44 -17.80 0.59
C SER A 14 -5.56 -16.92 1.18
N MET A 15 -5.27 -15.66 1.53
CA MET A 15 -6.25 -14.66 1.97
C MET A 15 -6.89 -14.83 3.36
N TYR A 16 -6.23 -15.47 4.33
CA TYR A 16 -6.75 -15.49 5.73
C TYR A 16 -6.13 -14.40 6.64
N SER A 17 -5.06 -13.73 6.17
CA SER A 17 -4.35 -12.74 6.97
C SER A 17 -5.03 -11.37 6.92
N PHE A 18 -4.97 -10.62 8.01
CA PHE A 18 -5.44 -9.22 8.02
C PHE A 18 -4.68 -8.36 7.00
N HIS A 19 -3.38 -8.59 6.84
CA HIS A 19 -2.56 -7.95 5.79
C HIS A 19 -3.14 -8.21 4.38
N SER A 20 -3.49 -9.45 4.06
CA SER A 20 -4.05 -9.80 2.75
C SER A 20 -5.43 -9.19 2.50
N TRP A 21 -6.28 -9.09 3.53
CA TRP A 21 -7.61 -8.44 3.40
C TRP A 21 -7.48 -6.94 3.17
N LEU A 22 -6.58 -6.28 3.91
CA LEU A 22 -6.27 -4.88 3.66
C LEU A 22 -5.66 -4.68 2.27
N GLY A 23 -4.73 -5.55 1.87
CA GLY A 23 -4.06 -5.48 0.57
C GLY A 23 -5.01 -5.59 -0.61
N VAL A 24 -5.93 -6.57 -0.60
CA VAL A 24 -6.92 -6.71 -1.69
C VAL A 24 -7.90 -5.53 -1.72
N THR A 25 -8.28 -5.01 -0.54
CA THR A 25 -9.16 -3.82 -0.44
C THR A 25 -8.47 -2.59 -1.02
N VAL A 26 -7.23 -2.31 -0.60
CA VAL A 26 -6.41 -1.20 -1.12
C VAL A 26 -6.22 -1.31 -2.63
N PHE A 27 -5.88 -2.50 -3.13
CA PHE A 27 -5.68 -2.73 -4.55
C PHE A 27 -6.96 -2.47 -5.36
N ALA A 28 -8.09 -3.02 -4.93
CA ALA A 28 -9.37 -2.79 -5.59
C ALA A 28 -9.76 -1.29 -5.57
N SER A 29 -9.66 -0.64 -4.42
CA SER A 29 -9.94 0.79 -4.28
C SER A 29 -9.02 1.64 -5.16
N TYR A 30 -7.73 1.30 -5.25
CA TYR A 30 -6.77 2.00 -6.11
C TYR A 30 -7.14 1.88 -7.59
N VAL A 31 -7.52 0.70 -8.07
CA VAL A 31 -7.93 0.49 -9.47
C VAL A 31 -9.19 1.30 -9.79
N ILE A 32 -10.19 1.29 -8.92
CA ILE A 32 -11.42 2.09 -9.09
C ILE A 32 -11.06 3.58 -9.13
N GLN A 33 -10.26 4.04 -8.16
CA GLN A 33 -9.80 5.42 -8.07
C GLN A 33 -9.03 5.86 -9.32
N PHE A 34 -8.16 4.99 -9.86
CA PHE A 34 -7.40 5.24 -11.07
C PHE A 34 -8.30 5.36 -12.30
N ILE A 35 -9.24 4.43 -12.50
CA ILE A 35 -10.17 4.47 -13.65
C ILE A 35 -11.03 5.74 -13.59
N LEU A 36 -11.60 6.06 -12.42
CA LEU A 36 -12.40 7.26 -12.24
C LEU A 36 -11.57 8.53 -12.44
N GLY A 37 -10.33 8.56 -11.94
CA GLY A 37 -9.41 9.67 -12.17
C GLY A 37 -9.06 9.84 -13.65
N PHE A 38 -8.82 8.74 -14.36
CA PHE A 38 -8.52 8.74 -15.79
C PHE A 38 -9.70 9.28 -16.61
N ILE A 39 -10.91 8.76 -16.39
CA ILE A 39 -12.12 9.19 -17.10
C ILE A 39 -12.40 10.68 -16.81
N ASN A 40 -12.26 11.12 -15.56
CA ASN A 40 -12.61 12.50 -15.23
C ASN A 40 -11.52 13.50 -15.63
N TYR A 41 -10.23 13.20 -15.44
CA TYR A 41 -9.16 14.19 -15.51
C TYR A 41 -8.19 13.99 -16.68
N ALA A 42 -8.03 12.78 -17.20
CA ALA A 42 -7.18 12.52 -18.36
C ALA A 42 -7.98 12.53 -19.68
N TYR A 43 -9.22 12.03 -19.65
CA TYR A 43 -10.07 12.03 -20.84
C TYR A 43 -10.67 13.42 -21.11
N PRO A 44 -10.49 13.99 -22.32
CA PRO A 44 -10.79 15.40 -22.57
C PRO A 44 -12.28 15.75 -22.58
N LYS A 45 -13.19 14.79 -22.84
CA LYS A 45 -14.61 15.08 -23.07
C LYS A 45 -15.49 15.15 -21.82
N THR A 46 -14.91 15.06 -20.63
CA THR A 46 -15.69 15.09 -19.38
C THR A 46 -16.07 16.54 -19.03
N HIS A 47 -17.36 16.77 -18.75
CA HIS A 47 -17.86 18.09 -18.39
C HIS A 47 -17.19 18.66 -17.13
N ILE A 48 -16.97 19.98 -17.12
CA ILE A 48 -16.27 20.68 -16.04
C ILE A 48 -17.00 20.59 -14.69
N GLU A 49 -18.33 20.63 -14.69
CA GLU A 49 -19.16 20.50 -13.48
C GLU A 49 -18.95 19.14 -12.79
N ILE A 50 -18.88 18.07 -13.57
CA ILE A 50 -18.63 16.71 -13.07
C ILE A 50 -17.23 16.65 -12.46
N ARG A 51 -16.22 17.19 -13.15
CA ARG A 51 -14.83 17.24 -12.66
C ARG A 51 -14.74 17.99 -11.33
N ARG A 52 -15.42 19.13 -11.21
CA ARG A 52 -15.44 19.98 -10.01
C ARG A 52 -16.11 19.28 -8.83
N TRP A 53 -17.25 18.63 -9.05
CA TRP A 53 -17.97 17.89 -8.01
C TRP A 53 -17.21 16.62 -7.57
N PHE A 54 -16.55 15.92 -8.50
CA PHE A 54 -15.80 14.70 -8.19
C PHE A 54 -14.46 14.97 -7.49
N MET A 55 -13.85 16.14 -7.71
CA MET A 55 -12.52 16.50 -7.19
C MET A 55 -12.32 16.32 -5.68
N PRO A 56 -13.21 16.82 -4.80
CA PRO A 56 -13.04 16.62 -3.36
C PRO A 56 -13.07 15.13 -2.98
N GLY A 57 -13.97 14.35 -3.59
CA GLY A 57 -14.07 12.90 -3.37
C GLY A 57 -12.82 12.16 -3.84
N HIS A 58 -12.32 12.50 -5.04
CA HIS A 58 -11.09 11.93 -5.58
C HIS A 58 -9.89 12.21 -4.65
N ARG A 59 -9.71 13.44 -4.16
CA ARG A 59 -8.61 13.77 -3.24
C ARG A 59 -8.71 13.00 -1.92
N LEU A 60 -9.90 12.98 -1.32
CA LEU A 60 -10.13 12.27 -0.06
C LEU A 60 -9.87 10.76 -0.20
N ALA A 61 -10.42 10.14 -1.24
CA ALA A 61 -10.21 8.73 -1.52
C ALA A 61 -8.74 8.39 -1.75
N GLY A 62 -8.01 9.23 -2.50
CA GLY A 62 -6.56 9.08 -2.70
C GLY A 62 -5.78 9.08 -1.39
N ASN A 63 -6.07 10.04 -0.50
CA ASN A 63 -5.43 10.14 0.81
C ASN A 63 -5.75 8.93 1.70
N LEU A 64 -7.00 8.47 1.73
CA LEU A 64 -7.41 7.30 2.50
C LEU A 64 -6.74 6.02 2.00
N ILE A 65 -6.73 5.80 0.67
CA ILE A 65 -6.06 4.64 0.06
C ILE A 65 -4.57 4.65 0.41
N PHE A 66 -3.91 5.82 0.36
CA PHE A 66 -2.53 5.97 0.75
C PHE A 66 -2.29 5.60 2.21
N VAL A 67 -3.07 6.15 3.15
CA VAL A 67 -2.95 5.83 4.59
C VAL A 67 -3.15 4.34 4.85
N ILE A 68 -4.19 3.74 4.27
CA ILE A 68 -4.47 2.30 4.46
C ILE A 68 -3.36 1.46 3.81
N SER A 69 -2.78 1.88 2.69
CA SER A 69 -1.63 1.19 2.08
C SER A 69 -0.41 1.19 3.00
N VAL A 70 -0.14 2.30 3.68
CA VAL A 70 0.96 2.40 4.68
C VAL A 70 0.68 1.45 5.83
N VAL A 71 -0.54 1.44 6.38
CA VAL A 71 -0.94 0.48 7.43
C VAL A 71 -0.77 -0.97 6.94
N THR A 72 -1.17 -1.26 5.70
CA THR A 72 -1.04 -2.58 5.08
C THR A 72 0.42 -3.02 5.02
N VAL A 73 1.33 -2.12 4.59
CA VAL A 73 2.77 -2.36 4.58
C VAL A 73 3.28 -2.62 5.99
N LEU A 74 2.91 -1.80 6.99
CA LEU A 74 3.35 -1.98 8.38
C LEU A 74 2.91 -3.33 8.97
N VAL A 75 1.66 -3.73 8.75
CA VAL A 75 1.14 -5.04 9.19
C VAL A 75 1.87 -6.19 8.48
N GLY A 76 2.12 -6.05 7.17
CA GLY A 76 2.86 -7.05 6.39
C GLY A 76 4.31 -7.18 6.85
N HIS A 77 4.95 -6.04 7.11
CA HIS A 77 6.30 -5.95 7.64
C HIS A 77 6.40 -6.74 8.96
N GLN A 78 5.54 -6.44 9.94
CA GLN A 78 5.53 -7.14 11.23
C GLN A 78 5.26 -8.65 11.09
N ARG A 79 4.34 -9.07 10.22
CA ARG A 79 4.06 -10.49 9.98
C ARG A 79 5.23 -11.22 9.33
N PHE A 80 5.87 -10.60 8.33
CA PHE A 80 7.02 -11.19 7.67
C PHE A 80 8.13 -11.52 8.68
N TRP A 81 8.49 -10.57 9.55
CA TRP A 81 9.52 -10.83 10.57
C TRP A 81 9.07 -11.82 11.65
N CYS A 82 7.79 -11.82 12.01
CA CYS A 82 7.26 -12.81 12.97
C CYS A 82 7.31 -14.24 12.42
N PHE A 83 7.03 -14.45 11.14
CA PHE A 83 6.93 -15.79 10.54
C PHE A 83 8.21 -16.26 9.84
N ALA A 84 8.87 -15.40 9.07
CA ALA A 84 10.06 -15.76 8.31
C ALA A 84 11.35 -15.78 9.15
N TYR A 85 11.30 -15.18 10.36
CA TYR A 85 12.48 -14.93 11.18
C TYR A 85 12.43 -15.49 12.61
N ARG A 86 11.31 -16.09 13.03
CA ARG A 86 11.27 -16.82 14.29
C ARG A 86 11.89 -18.21 14.12
N PRO A 87 12.70 -18.67 15.09
CA PRO A 87 13.27 -20.01 15.05
C PRO A 87 12.18 -21.07 15.20
N ASP A 88 12.08 -21.96 14.21
CA ASP A 88 11.35 -23.22 14.32
C ASP A 88 12.07 -24.14 15.33
N PRO A 89 11.40 -24.63 16.40
CA PRO A 89 11.98 -25.60 17.32
C PRO A 89 12.38 -26.93 16.67
N ASN A 90 11.85 -27.27 15.49
CA ASN A 90 12.10 -28.52 14.76
C ASN A 90 12.84 -28.33 13.42
N GLY A 91 13.35 -27.13 13.13
CA GLY A 91 14.23 -26.84 12.00
C GLY A 91 13.50 -26.51 10.69
N GLY A 92 13.35 -25.21 10.42
CA GLY A 92 12.76 -24.75 9.17
C GLY A 92 12.42 -23.26 9.04
N SER A 93 13.41 -22.37 9.19
CA SER A 93 13.59 -21.12 8.40
C SER A 93 14.86 -20.44 8.94
N GLU A 94 16.00 -20.79 8.35
CA GLU A 94 17.28 -20.26 8.81
C GLU A 94 17.45 -18.81 8.39
N CYS A 95 17.18 -17.92 9.34
CA CYS A 95 18.14 -16.86 9.55
C CYS A 95 18.72 -16.94 10.96
N SER A 96 19.72 -17.82 11.02
CA SER A 96 20.87 -17.85 11.93
C SER A 96 20.60 -17.62 13.42
N ARG A 97 20.69 -18.73 14.17
CA ARG A 97 20.78 -18.89 15.64
C ARG A 97 21.81 -18.00 16.37
N THR A 98 22.43 -17.03 15.72
CA THR A 98 23.43 -16.14 16.33
C THR A 98 22.76 -14.88 16.87
N HIS A 99 22.97 -14.61 18.16
CA HIS A 99 22.45 -13.44 18.87
C HIS A 99 22.88 -12.09 18.24
N LEU A 100 23.93 -12.11 17.40
CA LEU A 100 24.40 -10.97 16.61
C LEU A 100 23.57 -10.74 15.33
N CYS A 101 23.09 -11.80 14.68
CA CYS A 101 22.31 -11.69 13.45
C CYS A 101 20.94 -11.07 13.76
N SER A 102 20.19 -11.62 14.73
CA SER A 102 18.89 -11.07 15.18
C SER A 102 18.94 -9.56 15.40
N LYS A 103 19.92 -9.05 16.17
CA LYS A 103 20.04 -7.61 16.46
C LYS A 103 20.21 -6.71 15.23
N ARG A 104 20.90 -7.17 14.18
CA ARG A 104 21.09 -6.36 12.96
C ARG A 104 19.83 -6.29 12.12
N LEU A 105 19.00 -7.31 12.18
CA LEU A 105 17.79 -7.43 11.37
C LEU A 105 16.62 -6.72 12.02
N ASP A 106 16.53 -6.80 13.36
CA ASP A 106 15.64 -5.95 14.15
C ASP A 106 15.93 -4.46 13.90
N LEU A 107 17.21 -4.11 13.78
CA LEU A 107 17.64 -2.74 13.45
C LEU A 107 17.18 -2.32 12.05
N ILE A 108 17.35 -3.16 11.04
CA ILE A 108 16.89 -2.90 9.66
C ILE A 108 15.36 -2.76 9.61
N GLN A 109 14.63 -3.61 10.31
CA GLN A 109 13.17 -3.53 10.44
C GLN A 109 12.73 -2.22 11.07
N ASN A 110 13.36 -1.83 12.18
CA ASN A 110 13.02 -0.60 12.89
C ASN A 110 13.29 0.63 12.02
N PHE A 111 14.48 0.70 11.39
CA PHE A 111 14.81 1.82 10.51
C PHE A 111 13.86 1.89 9.31
N SER A 112 13.65 0.80 8.60
CA SER A 112 12.72 0.79 7.45
C SER A 112 11.30 1.19 7.85
N THR A 113 10.81 0.74 9.01
CA THR A 113 9.52 1.16 9.57
C THR A 113 9.48 2.66 9.85
N ILE A 114 10.52 3.21 10.48
CA ILE A 114 10.64 4.66 10.75
C ILE A 114 10.66 5.45 9.44
N PHE A 115 11.44 5.02 8.44
CA PHE A 115 11.49 5.69 7.14
C PHE A 115 10.16 5.66 6.41
N ILE A 116 9.41 4.55 6.46
CA ILE A 116 8.06 4.46 5.89
C ILE A 116 7.11 5.46 6.57
N LEU A 117 7.17 5.59 7.90
CA LEU A 117 6.33 6.54 8.63
C LEU A 117 6.70 8.00 8.32
N ILE A 118 7.99 8.32 8.28
CA ILE A 118 8.46 9.67 7.90
C ILE A 118 8.01 9.99 6.48
N TYR A 119 8.20 9.08 5.53
CA TYR A 119 7.74 9.23 4.16
C TYR A 119 6.22 9.48 4.08
N ALA A 120 5.41 8.70 4.80
CA ALA A 120 3.97 8.86 4.83
C ALA A 120 3.55 10.24 5.37
N VAL A 121 4.17 10.70 6.46
CA VAL A 121 3.90 12.02 7.04
C VAL A 121 4.29 13.13 6.06
N LEU A 122 5.46 13.04 5.43
CA LEU A 122 5.90 14.04 4.45
C LEU A 122 4.94 14.14 3.26
N VAL A 123 4.50 13.01 2.71
CA VAL A 123 3.51 12.99 1.62
C VAL A 123 2.18 13.59 2.06
N LEU A 124 1.71 13.27 3.27
CA LEU A 124 0.48 13.86 3.80
C LEU A 124 0.61 15.37 4.00
N ILE A 125 1.74 15.86 4.50
CA ILE A 125 2.00 17.31 4.61
C ILE A 125 1.92 17.95 3.22
N VAL A 126 2.67 17.42 2.25
CA VAL A 126 2.71 17.97 0.88
C VAL A 126 1.33 18.03 0.23
N THR A 127 0.46 17.05 0.52
CA THR A 127 -0.89 16.99 -0.07
C THR A 127 -1.94 17.86 0.63
N HIS A 128 -1.70 18.30 1.87
CA HIS A 128 -2.66 19.09 2.66
C HIS A 128 -2.30 20.57 2.77
N VAL A 129 -1.06 20.96 2.51
CA VAL A 129 -0.65 22.38 2.51
C VAL A 129 -1.28 23.09 1.31
N ASP A 130 -2.21 24.01 1.59
CA ASP A 130 -2.92 24.76 0.56
C ASP A 130 -2.00 25.66 -0.26
N GLU A 131 -0.95 26.20 0.37
CA GLU A 131 0.05 27.09 -0.25
C GLU A 131 0.88 26.40 -1.33
N TRP A 132 0.97 25.07 -1.32
CA TRP A 132 1.74 24.29 -2.30
C TRP A 132 0.86 23.68 -3.38
N LYS A 133 -0.44 23.97 -3.38
CA LYS A 133 -1.34 23.53 -4.45
C LYS A 133 -0.98 24.23 -5.75
N ARG A 134 -1.01 23.47 -6.85
CA ARG A 134 -0.82 23.98 -8.20
C ARG A 134 -1.82 25.11 -8.48
N GLU A 135 -1.32 26.25 -8.92
CA GLU A 135 -2.14 27.33 -9.47
C GLU A 135 -2.55 27.03 -10.91
N GLU A 136 -3.76 27.46 -11.27
CA GLU A 136 -4.26 27.30 -12.63
C GLU A 136 -3.54 28.24 -13.60
N THR A 137 -3.13 27.69 -14.75
CA THR A 137 -2.49 28.48 -15.81
C THR A 137 -3.48 29.45 -16.45
N PRO A 138 -3.02 30.57 -17.05
CA PRO A 138 -3.92 31.52 -17.71
C PRO A 138 -4.80 30.88 -18.78
N ASP A 139 -4.25 29.96 -19.58
CA ASP A 139 -4.97 29.28 -20.66
C ASP A 139 -6.12 28.38 -20.12
N GLU A 140 -5.92 27.75 -18.96
CA GLU A 140 -6.95 26.93 -18.30
C GLU A 140 -8.13 27.76 -17.77
N LYS A 141 -7.92 29.06 -17.48
CA LYS A 141 -8.98 29.97 -17.01
C LYS A 141 -9.88 30.39 -18.17
N VAL A 142 -9.30 30.69 -19.33
CA VAL A 142 -10.03 31.13 -20.53
C VAL A 142 -10.95 30.03 -21.09
N HIS A 143 -10.57 28.76 -20.95
CA HIS A 143 -11.38 27.62 -21.42
C HIS A 143 -12.52 27.20 -20.48
N LYS A 144 -12.71 27.90 -19.35
CA LYS A 144 -13.80 27.65 -18.39
C LYS A 144 -14.92 28.68 -18.44
N GLU A 145 -14.71 29.81 -19.12
CA GLU A 145 -15.73 30.83 -19.44
C GLU A 145 -16.50 30.45 -20.71
#